data_AF-A0A968MGL3-F1
#
_entry.id   AF-A0A968MGL3-F1
#
_cell.length_a   1.000
_cell.length_b   1.000
_cell.length_c   1.000
_cell.angle_alpha   90.00
_cell.angle_beta   90.00
_cell.angle_gamma   90.00
#
_symmetry.space_group_name_H-M   'P 1'
#
loop_
_entity.id
_entity.type
_entity.pdbx_description
1 polymer ?
#
loop_
_entity_poly.entity_id
_entity_poly.type
_entity_poly.pdbx_seq_one_letter_code
_entity_poly.pdbx_strand_id
1 'polypeptide(L)'
;MKKSFWLIIVFSWFCILVFPQNNSVNIKVDVKIKGTSLNHIWSYCVGAGRANEGLRISWIEHLALAREQCGFQYVRFHGLFHDDMFVYKEINGNPYYNFQYIDDVFDRMLAMNVRPFVELGLFPEAISAKETCFWWGGHGAPPDDFTKWIKLVEAFIHHCINRYGIEEVQKWYFEVWNEPNLSGFWGGTMQQYFDMYKLTVLAIKSINPTLRTGGPATSSYHPEEGVYDSLKALYPFSPEVFRNIQCKGPWIEEFIEFCRSRKPASRFYFFSSISYYLPS
;
A
#
# COMPACT_ATOMS: atom_id res chain seq x y z
N MET A 1 14.09 -34.64 -81.87
CA MET A 1 15.28 -34.20 -81.11
C MET A 1 14.95 -32.89 -80.40
N LYS A 2 14.94 -32.88 -79.06
CA LYS A 2 14.45 -31.77 -78.23
C LYS A 2 15.47 -30.61 -78.22
N LYS A 3 15.00 -29.38 -78.42
CA LYS A 3 15.79 -28.14 -78.26
C LYS A 3 15.81 -27.77 -76.77
N SER A 4 17.00 -27.53 -76.21
CA SER A 4 17.14 -27.01 -74.83
C SER A 4 17.37 -25.50 -74.88
N PHE A 5 16.48 -24.73 -74.26
CA PHE A 5 16.65 -23.30 -73.98
C PHE A 5 17.28 -23.14 -72.59
N TRP A 6 18.31 -22.32 -72.48
CA TRP A 6 18.87 -21.90 -71.19
C TRP A 6 18.28 -20.54 -70.81
N LEU A 7 17.61 -20.49 -69.66
CA LEU A 7 17.09 -19.26 -69.05
C LEU A 7 18.13 -18.75 -68.06
N ILE A 8 18.70 -17.57 -68.29
CA ILE A 8 19.60 -16.91 -67.32
C ILE A 8 18.72 -16.03 -66.43
N ILE A 9 18.60 -16.40 -65.15
CA ILE A 9 17.93 -15.59 -64.13
C ILE A 9 18.99 -14.69 -63.47
N VAL A 10 18.90 -13.38 -63.70
CA VAL A 10 19.71 -12.38 -63.02
C VAL A 10 18.98 -11.98 -61.73
N PHE A 11 19.54 -12.36 -60.57
CA PHE A 11 19.06 -11.88 -59.28
C PHE A 11 19.58 -10.45 -59.06
N SER A 12 18.69 -9.45 -59.13
CA SER A 12 18.97 -8.09 -58.69
C SER A 12 18.85 -8.01 -57.16
N TRP A 13 19.98 -7.79 -56.50
CA TRP A 13 20.06 -7.59 -55.05
C TRP A 13 19.77 -6.11 -54.75
N PHE A 14 18.51 -5.77 -54.45
CA PHE A 14 18.17 -4.45 -53.89
C PHE A 14 18.55 -4.44 -52.40
N CYS A 15 19.72 -3.89 -52.07
CA CYS A 15 20.06 -3.54 -50.69
C CYS A 15 19.27 -2.29 -50.29
N ILE A 16 18.24 -2.46 -49.46
CA ILE A 16 17.59 -1.35 -48.76
C ILE A 16 18.56 -0.86 -47.70
N LEU A 17 19.19 0.30 -47.92
CA LEU A 17 19.98 1.00 -46.91
C LEU A 17 19.02 1.57 -45.86
N VAL A 18 18.86 0.84 -44.75
CA VAL A 18 18.22 1.37 -43.54
C VAL A 18 19.24 2.26 -42.85
N PHE A 19 19.12 3.58 -43.01
CA PHE A 19 19.91 4.52 -42.21
C PHE A 19 19.36 4.54 -40.78
N PRO A 20 20.15 4.20 -39.75
CA PRO A 20 19.72 4.36 -38.36
C PRO A 20 19.50 5.86 -38.09
N GLN A 21 18.30 6.23 -37.64
CA GLN A 21 18.05 7.58 -37.14
C GLN A 21 18.89 7.79 -35.86
N ASN A 22 20.03 8.47 -36.01
CA ASN A 22 20.81 8.97 -34.89
C ASN A 22 20.11 10.21 -34.31
N ASN A 23 19.03 10.00 -33.56
CA ASN A 23 18.39 11.06 -32.79
C ASN A 23 19.21 11.34 -31.53
N SER A 24 20.35 12.00 -31.68
CA SER A 24 21.14 12.47 -30.54
C SER A 24 20.43 13.65 -29.87
N VAL A 25 20.14 13.52 -28.57
CA VAL A 25 19.57 14.60 -27.75
C VAL A 25 20.71 15.25 -26.97
N ASN A 26 20.98 16.53 -27.23
CA ASN A 26 21.95 17.31 -26.47
C ASN A 26 21.26 17.98 -25.27
N ILE A 27 21.58 17.53 -24.05
CA ILE A 27 21.07 18.09 -22.80
C ILE A 27 22.15 19.00 -22.19
N LYS A 28 21.83 20.28 -21.96
CA LYS A 28 22.70 21.23 -21.26
C LYS A 28 22.09 21.54 -19.89
N VAL A 29 22.86 21.32 -18.82
CA VAL A 29 22.45 21.63 -17.44
C VAL A 29 23.21 22.87 -16.98
N ASP A 30 22.49 23.90 -16.54
CA ASP A 30 23.08 25.11 -15.96
C ASP A 30 22.75 25.19 -14.46
N VAL A 31 23.76 24.92 -13.63
CA VAL A 31 23.64 24.93 -12.17
C VAL A 31 23.61 26.35 -11.55
N LYS A 32 23.83 27.40 -12.36
CA LYS A 32 23.78 28.80 -11.88
C LYS A 32 22.36 29.37 -11.93
N ILE A 33 21.45 28.73 -12.66
CA ILE A 33 20.05 29.14 -12.76
C ILE A 33 19.29 28.48 -11.60
N LYS A 34 18.48 29.27 -10.90
CA LYS A 34 17.62 28.75 -9.83
C LYS A 34 16.59 27.77 -10.42
N GLY A 35 16.73 26.49 -10.10
CA GLY A 35 15.76 25.45 -10.45
C GLY A 35 14.52 25.45 -9.55
N THR A 36 13.62 24.51 -9.80
CA THR A 36 12.50 24.16 -8.91
C THR A 36 12.92 23.06 -7.93
N SER A 37 12.30 23.05 -6.75
CA SER A 37 12.53 21.96 -5.77
C SER A 37 12.00 20.64 -6.32
N LEU A 38 12.83 19.60 -6.30
CA LEU A 38 12.41 18.24 -6.60
C LEU A 38 12.03 17.55 -5.29
N ASN A 39 10.75 17.27 -5.10
CA ASN A 39 10.27 16.58 -3.91
C ASN A 39 10.49 15.07 -4.07
N HIS A 40 11.33 14.48 -3.22
CA HIS A 40 11.70 13.06 -3.28
C HIS A 40 10.62 12.16 -2.67
N ILE A 41 9.41 12.17 -3.27
CA ILE A 41 8.26 11.40 -2.78
C ILE A 41 8.50 9.87 -2.79
N TRP A 42 9.37 9.39 -3.69
CA TRP A 42 9.72 7.97 -3.82
C TRP A 42 10.53 7.44 -2.63
N SER A 43 11.17 8.32 -1.86
CA SER A 43 11.92 7.98 -0.65
C SER A 43 11.11 8.27 0.61
N TYR A 44 9.79 8.46 0.51
CA TYR A 44 8.98 8.81 1.67
C TYR A 44 8.64 7.60 2.54
N CYS A 45 8.12 6.53 1.92
CA CYS A 45 7.68 5.32 2.59
C CYS A 45 8.14 4.08 1.81
N VAL A 46 8.47 3.00 2.51
CA VAL A 46 8.80 1.70 1.93
C VAL A 46 7.93 0.60 2.55
N GLY A 47 7.57 -0.41 1.76
CA GLY A 47 6.88 -1.59 2.25
C GLY A 47 7.85 -2.59 2.89
N ALA A 48 7.36 -3.40 3.83
CA ALA A 48 8.09 -4.53 4.39
C ALA A 48 7.17 -5.75 4.55
N GLY A 49 7.75 -6.90 4.88
CA GLY A 49 7.00 -8.07 5.35
C GLY A 49 6.26 -7.80 6.66
N ARG A 50 5.61 -8.81 7.26
CA ARG A 50 4.74 -8.61 8.44
C ARG A 50 5.52 -8.18 9.70
N ALA A 51 4.82 -7.53 10.64
CA ALA A 51 5.39 -6.92 11.86
C ALA A 51 6.37 -7.81 12.63
N ASN A 52 6.04 -9.10 12.81
CA ASN A 52 6.87 -10.06 13.54
C ASN A 52 8.28 -10.21 12.93
N GLU A 53 8.43 -10.05 11.62
CA GLU A 53 9.75 -10.10 10.97
C GLU A 53 10.67 -8.97 11.42
N GLY A 54 10.10 -7.83 11.86
CA GLY A 54 10.83 -6.71 12.43
C GLY A 54 11.55 -7.03 13.75
N LEU A 55 11.20 -8.15 14.40
CA LEU A 55 11.91 -8.65 15.58
C LEU A 55 13.25 -9.33 15.22
N ARG A 56 13.49 -9.61 13.94
CA ARG A 56 14.72 -10.25 13.46
C ARG A 56 15.81 -9.21 13.24
N ILE A 57 17.02 -9.51 13.69
CA ILE A 57 18.15 -8.59 13.54
C ILE A 57 18.43 -8.22 12.07
N SER A 58 18.33 -9.19 11.15
CA SER A 58 18.56 -8.96 9.72
C SER A 58 17.56 -7.96 9.12
N TRP A 59 16.32 -7.94 9.62
CA TRP A 59 15.31 -6.98 9.17
C TRP A 59 15.72 -5.56 9.58
N ILE A 60 16.22 -5.39 10.80
CA ILE A 60 16.69 -4.10 11.33
C ILE A 60 17.94 -3.62 10.58
N GLU A 61 18.88 -4.51 10.28
CA GLU A 61 20.07 -4.20 9.48
C GLU A 61 19.69 -3.75 8.06
N HIS A 62 18.73 -4.43 7.43
CA HIS A 62 18.23 -4.04 6.11
C HIS A 62 17.49 -2.70 6.15
N LEU A 63 16.72 -2.44 7.20
CA LEU A 63 16.06 -1.14 7.37
C LEU A 63 17.09 -0.01 7.54
N ALA A 64 18.14 -0.23 8.34
CA ALA A 64 19.22 0.74 8.51
C ALA A 64 19.88 1.07 7.17
N LEU A 65 20.20 0.05 6.37
CA LEU A 65 20.76 0.23 5.03
C LEU A 65 19.80 0.99 4.10
N ALA A 66 18.51 0.62 4.08
CA ALA A 66 17.51 1.31 3.26
C ALA A 66 17.32 2.77 3.68
N ARG A 67 17.37 3.06 4.98
CA ARG A 67 17.34 4.43 5.51
C ARG A 67 18.55 5.24 5.05
N GLU A 68 19.75 4.68 5.19
CA GLU A 68 21.01 5.35 4.85
C GLU A 68 21.14 5.60 3.34
N GLN A 69 20.87 4.58 2.54
CA GLN A 69 21.13 4.61 1.10
C GLN A 69 19.98 5.20 0.29
N CYS A 70 18.73 5.03 0.75
CA CYS A 70 17.54 5.46 0.00
C CYS A 70 16.78 6.62 0.68
N GLY A 71 17.06 6.93 1.95
CA GLY A 71 16.47 8.07 2.65
C GLY A 71 15.03 7.87 3.14
N PHE A 72 14.56 6.61 3.26
CA PHE A 72 13.18 6.32 3.69
C PHE A 72 12.84 6.94 5.04
N GLN A 73 11.64 7.50 5.17
CA GLN A 73 11.17 8.15 6.42
C GLN A 73 10.13 7.32 7.14
N TYR A 74 9.41 6.46 6.42
CA TYR A 74 8.36 5.59 6.93
C TYR A 74 8.52 4.16 6.42
N VAL A 75 8.01 3.20 7.20
CA VAL A 75 7.87 1.79 6.80
C VAL A 75 6.43 1.35 7.05
N ARG A 76 5.82 0.72 6.04
CA ARG A 76 4.47 0.15 6.08
C ARG A 76 4.54 -1.38 6.03
N PHE A 77 3.85 -2.05 6.95
CA PHE A 77 3.83 -3.52 7.01
C PHE A 77 2.52 -4.05 7.59
N HIS A 78 2.23 -5.31 7.26
CA HIS A 78 1.04 -6.03 7.70
C HIS A 78 1.19 -6.63 9.10
N GLY A 79 0.04 -7.04 9.67
CA GLY A 79 0.01 -7.99 10.78
C GLY A 79 0.46 -7.41 12.11
N LEU A 80 0.29 -6.10 12.32
CA LEU A 80 0.58 -5.46 13.60
C LEU A 80 -0.21 -6.10 14.75
N PHE A 81 -1.48 -6.45 14.50
CA PHE A 81 -2.37 -7.09 15.46
C PHE A 81 -2.52 -8.60 15.27
N HIS A 82 -1.65 -9.22 14.47
CA HIS A 82 -1.65 -10.66 14.31
C HIS A 82 -1.23 -11.38 15.61
N ASP A 83 -1.71 -12.62 15.82
CA ASP A 83 -1.55 -13.33 17.11
C ASP A 83 -0.10 -13.67 17.46
N ASP A 84 0.80 -13.72 16.49
CA ASP A 84 2.25 -13.89 16.74
C ASP A 84 2.95 -12.62 17.23
N MET A 85 2.26 -11.48 17.22
CA MET A 85 2.63 -10.27 17.97
C MET A 85 2.07 -10.28 19.40
N PHE A 86 1.22 -11.26 19.75
CA PHE A 86 0.62 -11.48 21.07
C PHE A 86 -0.17 -10.27 21.60
N VAL A 87 -0.70 -9.42 20.72
CA VAL A 87 -1.28 -8.12 21.10
C VAL A 87 -2.56 -8.25 21.91
N TYR A 88 -3.42 -9.21 21.56
CA TYR A 88 -4.75 -9.32 22.16
C TYR A 88 -5.02 -10.75 22.62
N LYS A 89 -5.45 -10.91 23.87
CA LYS A 89 -5.96 -12.17 24.41
C LYS A 89 -7.15 -11.92 25.33
N GLU A 90 -8.01 -12.92 25.47
CA GLU A 90 -9.08 -12.90 26.47
C GLU A 90 -8.79 -13.92 27.57
N ILE A 91 -8.71 -13.47 28.82
CA ILE A 91 -8.56 -14.35 30.00
C ILE A 91 -9.76 -14.11 30.91
N ASN A 92 -10.53 -15.18 31.17
CA ASN A 92 -11.78 -15.11 31.93
C ASN A 92 -12.76 -14.06 31.38
N GLY A 93 -12.83 -13.93 30.05
CA GLY A 93 -13.72 -12.97 29.37
C GLY A 93 -13.25 -11.51 29.40
N ASN A 94 -12.09 -11.22 29.99
CA ASN A 94 -11.52 -9.86 30.01
C ASN A 94 -10.44 -9.71 28.94
N PRO A 95 -10.40 -8.58 28.21
CA PRO A 95 -9.35 -8.31 27.24
C PRO A 95 -8.04 -7.97 27.93
N TYR A 96 -6.94 -8.53 27.44
CA TYR A 96 -5.57 -8.23 27.81
C TYR A 96 -4.81 -7.76 26.59
N TYR A 97 -4.13 -6.63 26.74
CA TYR A 97 -3.34 -6.01 25.68
C TYR A 97 -1.85 -6.13 26.00
N ASN A 98 -1.04 -6.66 25.09
CA ASN A 98 0.41 -6.74 25.22
C ASN A 98 1.10 -6.11 24.02
N PHE A 99 1.71 -4.94 24.22
CA PHE A 99 2.38 -4.21 23.16
C PHE A 99 3.89 -4.41 23.13
N GLN A 100 4.45 -5.34 23.92
CA GLN A 100 5.90 -5.50 24.08
C GLN A 100 6.65 -5.71 22.76
N TYR A 101 6.13 -6.54 21.85
CA TYR A 101 6.79 -6.77 20.56
C TYR A 101 6.61 -5.60 19.59
N ILE A 102 5.48 -4.89 19.66
CA ILE A 102 5.30 -3.66 18.88
C ILE A 102 6.28 -2.59 19.38
N ASP A 103 6.43 -2.45 20.70
CA ASP A 103 7.40 -1.55 21.31
C ASP A 103 8.81 -1.83 20.82
N ASP A 104 9.21 -3.09 20.80
CA ASP A 104 10.55 -3.48 20.36
C ASP A 104 10.81 -3.12 18.88
N VAL A 105 9.83 -3.36 18.00
CA VAL A 105 9.94 -2.99 16.58
C VAL A 105 9.96 -1.46 16.42
N PHE A 106 9.02 -0.76 17.05
CA PHE A 106 8.88 0.69 16.90
C PHE A 106 10.05 1.45 17.52
N ASP A 107 10.54 1.06 18.70
CA ASP A 107 11.71 1.68 19.34
C ASP A 107 12.92 1.62 18.41
N ARG A 108 13.19 0.47 17.78
CA ARG A 108 14.33 0.31 16.85
C ARG A 108 14.14 1.13 15.59
N MET A 109 12.92 1.17 15.03
CA MET A 109 12.61 2.03 13.87
C MET A 109 12.87 3.50 14.20
N LEU A 110 12.34 3.98 15.33
CA LEU A 110 12.47 5.38 15.75
C LEU A 110 13.92 5.75 16.09
N ALA A 111 14.70 4.82 16.66
CA ALA A 111 16.14 5.02 16.87
C ALA A 111 16.91 5.26 15.56
N MET A 112 16.40 4.76 14.42
CA MET A 112 16.94 5.02 13.08
C MET A 112 16.30 6.23 12.38
N ASN A 113 15.46 7.01 13.09
CA ASN A 113 14.64 8.08 12.53
C ASN A 113 13.68 7.63 11.42
N VAL A 114 13.20 6.39 11.51
CA VAL A 114 12.17 5.82 10.64
C VAL A 114 10.88 5.67 11.44
N ARG A 115 9.76 6.14 10.90
CA ARG A 115 8.45 6.09 11.57
C ARG A 115 7.59 4.96 11.04
N PRO A 116 6.67 4.42 11.85
CA PRO A 116 5.68 3.50 11.34
C PRO A 116 4.64 4.25 10.49
N PHE A 117 4.38 3.74 9.30
CA PHE A 117 3.11 3.91 8.63
C PHE A 117 2.23 2.74 9.07
N VAL A 118 1.42 2.98 10.10
CA VAL A 118 0.69 1.94 10.81
C VAL A 118 -0.48 1.46 9.95
N GLU A 119 -0.43 0.20 9.56
CA GLU A 119 -1.62 -0.53 9.11
C GLU A 119 -2.32 -1.13 10.33
N LEU A 120 -3.57 -0.74 10.57
CA LEU A 120 -4.42 -1.32 11.59
C LEU A 120 -5.04 -2.60 11.02
N GLY A 121 -4.39 -3.72 11.28
CA GLY A 121 -4.83 -5.04 10.87
C GLY A 121 -3.82 -6.15 11.21
N LEU A 122 -4.15 -7.42 10.99
CA LEU A 122 -5.50 -7.92 10.71
C LEU A 122 -6.26 -8.16 12.03
N PHE A 123 -7.33 -8.95 12.05
CA PHE A 123 -7.97 -9.29 13.32
C PHE A 123 -7.10 -10.29 14.11
N PRO A 124 -6.93 -10.10 15.43
CA PRO A 124 -6.55 -11.19 16.32
C PRO A 124 -7.64 -12.28 16.31
N GLU A 125 -7.23 -13.54 16.44
CA GLU A 125 -8.13 -14.71 16.45
C GLU A 125 -9.26 -14.56 17.47
N ALA A 126 -8.95 -14.06 18.67
CA ALA A 126 -9.93 -13.87 19.74
C ALA A 126 -11.00 -12.78 19.45
N ILE A 127 -10.79 -11.95 18.42
CA ILE A 127 -11.80 -11.02 17.90
C ILE A 127 -12.56 -11.65 16.74
N SER A 128 -11.86 -12.25 15.79
CA SER A 128 -12.46 -12.97 14.66
C SER A 128 -11.53 -14.09 14.18
N ALA A 129 -12.00 -15.33 14.25
CA ALA A 129 -11.22 -16.54 13.93
C ALA A 129 -11.67 -17.20 12.60
N LYS A 130 -12.23 -16.44 11.66
CA LYS A 130 -12.75 -16.99 10.39
C LYS A 130 -11.92 -16.51 9.22
N GLU A 131 -11.72 -17.41 8.25
CA GLU A 131 -11.10 -17.16 6.94
C GLU A 131 -9.73 -16.46 7.04
N THR A 132 -8.68 -17.26 6.86
CA THR A 132 -7.31 -16.75 6.94
C THR A 132 -6.76 -16.40 5.56
N CYS A 133 -5.95 -15.36 5.52
CA CYS A 133 -5.14 -14.97 4.38
C CYS A 133 -3.65 -15.23 4.64
N PHE A 134 -2.89 -15.35 3.56
CA PHE A 134 -1.47 -15.70 3.56
C PHE A 134 -1.13 -17.04 4.21
N TRP A 135 0.15 -17.44 4.11
CA TRP A 135 0.66 -18.67 4.72
C TRP A 135 0.77 -18.59 6.25
N TRP A 136 0.78 -17.39 6.82
CA TRP A 136 0.94 -17.13 8.25
C TRP A 136 -0.39 -16.99 9.00
N GLY A 137 -1.53 -17.15 8.32
CA GLY A 137 -2.83 -17.34 8.99
C GLY A 137 -3.55 -16.06 9.42
N GLY A 138 -3.43 -14.96 8.68
CA GLY A 138 -4.04 -13.68 9.05
C GLY A 138 -5.56 -13.66 8.94
N HIS A 139 -6.30 -13.32 9.99
CA HIS A 139 -7.77 -13.38 9.98
C HIS A 139 -8.41 -12.17 9.29
N GLY A 140 -9.11 -12.43 8.17
CA GLY A 140 -9.67 -11.40 7.30
C GLY A 140 -11.17 -11.15 7.43
N ALA A 141 -11.92 -12.06 8.05
CA ALA A 141 -13.37 -11.93 8.17
C ALA A 141 -13.75 -10.96 9.31
N PRO A 142 -14.71 -10.03 9.10
CA PRO A 142 -15.18 -9.17 10.18
C PRO A 142 -15.94 -9.96 11.27
N PRO A 143 -15.86 -9.53 12.54
CA PRO A 143 -16.79 -9.97 13.59
C PRO A 143 -18.21 -9.44 13.35
N ASP A 144 -19.19 -10.00 14.06
CA ASP A 144 -20.58 -9.52 14.02
C ASP A 144 -20.73 -8.10 14.60
N ASP A 145 -19.88 -7.75 15.58
CA ASP A 145 -19.77 -6.41 16.15
C ASP A 145 -18.30 -5.98 16.30
N PHE A 146 -18.04 -4.69 16.05
CA PHE A 146 -16.68 -4.13 16.08
C PHE A 146 -16.25 -3.63 17.48
N THR A 147 -17.00 -3.90 18.56
CA THR A 147 -16.72 -3.30 19.87
C THR A 147 -15.34 -3.68 20.39
N LYS A 148 -14.96 -4.96 20.27
CA LYS A 148 -13.64 -5.45 20.69
C LYS A 148 -12.52 -4.85 19.83
N TRP A 149 -12.73 -4.75 18.53
CA TRP A 149 -11.81 -4.11 17.59
C TRP A 149 -11.54 -2.66 17.96
N ILE A 150 -12.60 -1.88 18.23
CA ILE A 150 -12.45 -0.47 18.60
C ILE A 150 -11.70 -0.30 19.91
N LYS A 151 -12.02 -1.10 20.94
CA LYS A 151 -11.28 -1.06 22.20
C LYS A 151 -9.80 -1.42 22.05
N LEU A 152 -9.47 -2.37 21.18
CA LEU A 152 -8.08 -2.71 20.85
C LEU A 152 -7.36 -1.51 20.20
N VAL A 153 -7.98 -0.86 19.22
CA VAL A 153 -7.41 0.33 18.57
C VAL A 153 -7.23 1.47 19.58
N GLU A 154 -8.23 1.75 20.42
CA GLU A 154 -8.13 2.79 21.47
C GLU A 154 -6.98 2.49 22.44
N ALA A 155 -6.88 1.25 22.93
CA ALA A 155 -5.80 0.83 23.83
C ALA A 155 -4.42 1.00 23.16
N PHE A 156 -4.30 0.62 21.89
CA PHE A 156 -3.07 0.78 21.12
C PHE A 156 -2.67 2.24 20.94
N ILE A 157 -3.60 3.12 20.56
CA ILE A 157 -3.32 4.55 20.39
C ILE A 157 -2.92 5.20 21.72
N HIS A 158 -3.63 4.90 22.80
CA HIS A 158 -3.26 5.37 24.14
C HIS A 158 -1.87 4.89 24.54
N HIS A 159 -1.56 3.61 24.29
CA HIS A 159 -0.23 3.06 24.57
C HIS A 159 0.86 3.79 23.79
N CYS A 160 0.69 4.00 22.49
CA CYS A 160 1.65 4.75 21.67
C CYS A 160 1.84 6.19 22.18
N ILE A 161 0.75 6.90 22.50
CA ILE A 161 0.85 8.27 23.03
C ILE A 161 1.57 8.28 24.38
N ASN A 162 1.27 7.33 25.26
CA ASN A 162 1.89 7.23 26.58
C ASN A 162 3.39 6.92 26.49
N ARG A 163 3.81 6.07 25.52
CA ARG A 163 5.21 5.67 25.35
C ARG A 163 6.05 6.70 24.59
N TYR A 164 5.55 7.20 23.47
CA TYR A 164 6.32 8.03 22.52
C TYR A 164 5.99 9.52 22.59
N GLY A 165 4.92 9.88 23.30
CA GLY A 165 4.42 11.25 23.37
C GLY A 165 3.60 11.65 22.14
N ILE A 166 2.59 12.48 22.35
CA ILE A 166 1.68 12.91 21.28
C ILE A 166 2.42 13.64 20.14
N GLU A 167 3.50 14.36 20.45
CA GLU A 167 4.26 15.11 19.45
C GLU A 167 4.90 14.20 18.39
N GLU A 168 5.29 12.99 18.77
CA GLU A 168 5.82 12.01 17.86
C GLU A 168 4.70 11.24 17.16
N VAL A 169 3.69 10.78 17.91
CA VAL A 169 2.60 9.94 17.37
C VAL A 169 1.74 10.69 16.33
N GLN A 170 1.59 12.01 16.44
CA GLN A 170 0.89 12.80 15.40
C GLN A 170 1.65 12.83 14.05
N LYS A 171 2.94 12.47 14.05
CA LYS A 171 3.77 12.29 12.85
C LYS A 171 3.67 10.86 12.32
N TRP A 172 2.76 10.02 12.79
CA TRP A 172 2.52 8.69 12.20
C TRP A 172 1.32 8.73 11.26
N TYR A 173 1.14 7.68 10.48
CA TYR A 173 -0.06 7.44 9.67
C TYR A 173 -0.77 6.22 10.22
N PHE A 174 -2.10 6.26 10.29
CA PHE A 174 -2.95 5.15 10.72
C PHE A 174 -3.89 4.80 9.56
N GLU A 175 -3.47 3.84 8.75
CA GLU A 175 -4.26 3.27 7.66
C GLU A 175 -5.14 2.15 8.21
N VAL A 176 -6.41 2.16 7.84
CA VAL A 176 -7.36 1.15 8.31
C VAL A 176 -7.46 0.02 7.28
N TRP A 177 -6.97 -1.15 7.68
CA TRP A 177 -7.00 -2.40 6.91
C TRP A 177 -6.10 -2.43 5.66
N ASN A 178 -6.16 -3.54 4.91
CA ASN A 178 -5.50 -3.74 3.64
C ASN A 178 -6.44 -4.41 2.62
N GLU A 179 -6.55 -3.82 1.42
CA GLU A 179 -7.26 -4.35 0.24
C GLU A 179 -8.64 -4.97 0.54
N PRO A 180 -9.54 -4.26 1.24
CA PRO A 180 -10.83 -4.82 1.64
C PRO A 180 -11.75 -5.16 0.45
N ASN A 181 -11.41 -4.69 -0.75
CA ASN A 181 -12.11 -5.02 -1.99
C ASN A 181 -11.77 -6.41 -2.54
N LEU A 182 -10.77 -7.11 -1.99
CA LEU A 182 -10.41 -8.46 -2.37
C LEU A 182 -10.88 -9.45 -1.30
N SER A 183 -11.63 -10.47 -1.71
CA SER A 183 -12.17 -11.50 -0.80
C SER A 183 -11.09 -12.28 -0.06
N GLY A 184 -9.87 -12.32 -0.60
CA GLY A 184 -8.70 -12.91 0.06
C GLY A 184 -8.21 -12.12 1.27
N PHE A 185 -8.54 -10.84 1.41
CA PHE A 185 -8.11 -9.98 2.54
C PHE A 185 -9.25 -9.49 3.42
N TRP A 186 -10.49 -9.56 2.93
CA TRP A 186 -11.68 -9.17 3.68
C TRP A 186 -12.86 -10.07 3.33
N GLY A 187 -13.34 -10.84 4.32
CA GLY A 187 -14.48 -11.74 4.16
C GLY A 187 -15.85 -11.05 4.27
N GLY A 188 -15.87 -9.72 4.45
CA GLY A 188 -17.09 -8.94 4.64
C GLY A 188 -17.55 -8.21 3.39
N THR A 189 -18.63 -7.45 3.54
CA THR A 189 -19.13 -6.53 2.53
C THR A 189 -18.38 -5.19 2.54
N MET A 190 -18.48 -4.42 1.45
CA MET A 190 -17.99 -3.03 1.39
C MET A 190 -18.58 -2.16 2.51
N GLN A 191 -19.88 -2.32 2.79
CA GLN A 191 -20.54 -1.53 3.83
C GLN A 191 -20.01 -1.87 5.23
N GLN A 192 -19.75 -3.15 5.52
CA GLN A 192 -19.10 -3.55 6.78
C GLN A 192 -17.70 -2.95 6.91
N TYR A 193 -16.91 -2.91 5.83
CA TYR A 193 -15.61 -2.23 5.84
C TYR A 193 -15.77 -0.73 6.12
N PHE A 194 -16.70 -0.06 5.45
CA PHE A 194 -16.96 1.37 5.66
C PHE A 194 -17.43 1.69 7.08
N ASP A 195 -18.26 0.84 7.68
CA ASP A 195 -18.70 1.02 9.06
C ASP A 195 -17.56 0.75 10.06
N MET A 196 -16.75 -0.28 9.86
CA MET A 196 -15.51 -0.50 10.64
C MET A 196 -14.56 0.70 10.53
N TYR A 197 -14.33 1.19 9.31
CA TYR A 197 -13.50 2.35 9.03
C TYR A 197 -13.98 3.58 9.81
N LYS A 198 -15.27 3.89 9.71
CA LYS A 198 -15.88 5.02 10.42
C LYS A 198 -15.69 4.90 11.93
N LEU A 199 -16.00 3.74 12.51
CA LEU A 199 -15.87 3.52 13.95
C LEU A 199 -14.41 3.66 14.40
N THR A 200 -13.47 3.11 13.63
CA THR A 200 -12.03 3.19 13.89
C THR A 200 -11.54 4.63 13.87
N VAL A 201 -11.89 5.39 12.81
CA VAL A 201 -11.51 6.80 12.70
C VAL A 201 -12.12 7.63 13.83
N LEU A 202 -13.40 7.44 14.17
CA LEU A 202 -14.03 8.17 15.25
C LEU A 202 -13.36 7.91 16.60
N ALA A 203 -12.97 6.66 16.88
CA ALA A 203 -12.26 6.29 18.10
C ALA A 203 -10.85 6.91 18.19
N ILE A 204 -10.09 6.88 17.10
CA ILE A 204 -8.76 7.55 17.07
C ILE A 204 -8.90 9.06 17.27
N LYS A 205 -9.93 9.66 16.67
CA LYS A 205 -10.15 11.11 16.66
C LYS A 205 -10.74 11.63 17.96
N SER A 206 -11.48 10.81 18.71
CA SER A 206 -11.93 11.16 20.06
C SER A 206 -10.76 11.22 21.04
N ILE A 207 -9.71 10.40 20.83
CA ILE A 207 -8.47 10.44 21.61
C ILE A 207 -7.67 11.69 21.23
N ASN A 208 -7.39 11.88 19.94
CA ASN A 208 -6.75 13.11 19.47
C ASN A 208 -7.09 13.42 18.00
N PRO A 209 -7.69 14.59 17.71
CA PRO A 209 -8.13 14.95 16.37
C PRO A 209 -6.98 15.15 15.36
N THR A 210 -5.74 15.37 15.81
CA THR A 210 -4.58 15.62 14.94
C THR A 210 -3.98 14.35 14.32
N LEU A 211 -4.26 13.17 14.89
CA LEU A 211 -3.69 11.89 14.43
C LEU A 211 -4.13 11.56 13.01
N ARG A 212 -3.21 11.20 12.13
CA ARG A 212 -3.50 11.12 10.69
C ARG A 212 -4.09 9.75 10.34
N THR A 213 -5.38 9.71 10.02
CA THR A 213 -6.10 8.49 9.64
C THR A 213 -6.45 8.46 8.14
N GLY A 214 -6.44 7.28 7.53
CA GLY A 214 -6.75 7.13 6.10
C GLY A 214 -7.15 5.72 5.68
N GLY A 215 -7.55 5.60 4.42
CA GLY A 215 -8.07 4.41 3.74
C GLY A 215 -8.47 4.74 2.28
N PRO A 216 -9.13 3.85 1.52
CA PRO A 216 -9.61 2.53 1.92
C PRO A 216 -8.58 1.41 1.74
N ALA A 217 -7.32 1.75 1.40
CA ALA A 217 -6.24 0.80 1.15
C ALA A 217 -6.59 -0.24 0.06
N THR A 218 -7.39 0.15 -0.93
CA THR A 218 -7.87 -0.79 -1.96
C THR A 218 -6.79 -1.19 -2.95
N SER A 219 -6.98 -2.32 -3.62
CA SER A 219 -6.03 -2.87 -4.58
C SER A 219 -5.95 -2.03 -5.88
N SER A 220 -5.23 -2.56 -6.88
CA SER A 220 -4.90 -1.88 -8.13
C SER A 220 -6.08 -1.23 -8.84
N TYR A 221 -5.81 -0.06 -9.42
CA TYR A 221 -6.70 0.54 -10.40
C TYR A 221 -6.75 -0.34 -11.63
N HIS A 222 -7.95 -0.57 -12.12
CA HIS A 222 -8.17 -1.32 -13.35
C HIS A 222 -8.78 -0.39 -14.40
N PRO A 223 -8.44 -0.57 -15.69
CA PRO A 223 -9.23 0.00 -16.78
C PRO A 223 -10.68 -0.44 -16.64
N GLU A 224 -11.62 0.33 -17.19
CA GLU A 224 -13.02 -0.10 -17.26
C GLU A 224 -13.14 -1.49 -17.90
N GLU A 225 -14.16 -2.24 -17.48
CA GLU A 225 -14.41 -3.61 -17.94
C GLU A 225 -14.45 -3.68 -19.48
N GLY A 226 -13.67 -4.59 -20.08
CA GLY A 226 -13.52 -4.73 -21.54
C GLY A 226 -12.43 -3.84 -22.18
N VAL A 227 -11.91 -2.84 -21.49
CA VAL A 227 -10.79 -2.01 -21.99
C VAL A 227 -9.47 -2.77 -21.90
N TYR A 228 -9.25 -3.57 -20.85
CA TYR A 228 -7.99 -4.28 -20.63
C TYR A 228 -7.67 -5.32 -21.73
N ASP A 229 -8.66 -6.06 -22.20
CA ASP A 229 -8.47 -7.03 -23.31
C ASP A 229 -8.20 -6.32 -24.63
N SER A 230 -8.87 -5.18 -24.85
CA SER A 230 -8.62 -4.30 -26.00
C SER A 230 -7.22 -3.70 -25.96
N LEU A 231 -6.71 -3.39 -24.77
CA LEU A 231 -5.36 -2.90 -24.56
C LEU A 231 -4.34 -3.99 -24.85
N LYS A 232 -4.46 -5.20 -24.31
CA LYS A 232 -3.50 -6.30 -24.58
C LYS A 232 -3.25 -6.55 -26.06
N ALA A 233 -4.25 -6.38 -26.91
CA ALA A 233 -4.13 -6.55 -28.36
C ALA A 233 -3.25 -5.48 -29.06
N LEU A 234 -2.95 -4.37 -28.39
CA LEU A 234 -2.21 -3.22 -28.93
C LEU A 234 -0.70 -3.24 -28.62
N TYR A 235 -0.15 -4.39 -28.19
CA TYR A 235 1.27 -4.46 -27.83
C TYR A 235 2.18 -4.45 -29.08
N PRO A 236 3.27 -3.65 -29.11
CA PRO A 236 3.74 -2.74 -28.07
C PRO A 236 2.96 -1.41 -28.04
N PHE A 237 2.59 -0.97 -26.84
CA PHE A 237 1.73 0.21 -26.62
C PHE A 237 2.44 1.54 -26.94
N SER A 238 1.71 2.51 -27.50
CA SER A 238 2.20 3.89 -27.59
C SER A 238 1.92 4.67 -26.29
N PRO A 239 2.80 5.59 -25.87
CA PRO A 239 2.56 6.45 -24.69
C PRO A 239 1.30 7.31 -24.76
N GLU A 240 0.72 7.52 -25.95
CA GLU A 240 -0.54 8.25 -26.13
C GLU A 240 -1.75 7.43 -25.67
N VAL A 241 -1.71 6.10 -25.85
CA VAL A 241 -2.78 5.20 -25.37
C VAL A 241 -2.91 5.30 -23.85
N PHE A 242 -1.79 5.39 -23.12
CA PHE A 242 -1.81 5.48 -21.65
C PHE A 242 -2.46 6.77 -21.13
N ARG A 243 -2.27 7.90 -21.82
CA ARG A 243 -2.82 9.19 -21.36
C ARG A 243 -4.35 9.25 -21.40
N ASN A 244 -4.97 8.39 -22.20
CA ASN A 244 -6.40 8.43 -22.47
C ASN A 244 -7.18 7.29 -21.78
N ILE A 245 -6.52 6.37 -21.10
CA ILE A 245 -7.21 5.31 -20.33
C ILE A 245 -7.68 5.90 -19.00
N GLN A 246 -8.99 5.93 -18.81
CA GLN A 246 -9.55 6.24 -17.50
C GLN A 246 -9.49 4.99 -16.62
N CYS A 247 -8.55 4.98 -15.68
CA CYS A 247 -8.46 3.94 -14.67
C CYS A 247 -9.34 4.30 -13.47
N LYS A 248 -10.13 3.34 -12.98
CA LYS A 248 -10.96 3.50 -11.77
C LYS A 248 -10.42 2.63 -10.64
N GLY A 249 -10.31 3.24 -9.46
CA GLY A 249 -9.86 2.55 -8.26
C GLY A 249 -11.04 1.86 -7.60
N PRO A 250 -10.90 0.59 -7.17
CA PRO A 250 -11.99 -0.12 -6.52
C PRO A 250 -12.44 0.62 -5.26
N TRP A 251 -13.74 0.85 -5.15
CA TRP A 251 -14.44 1.49 -4.02
C TRP A 251 -14.04 2.94 -3.72
N ILE A 252 -13.18 3.59 -4.53
CA ILE A 252 -12.64 4.91 -4.21
C ILE A 252 -13.74 5.98 -4.24
N GLU A 253 -14.59 5.99 -5.26
CA GLU A 253 -15.66 6.98 -5.39
C GLU A 253 -16.73 6.80 -4.30
N GLU A 254 -17.13 5.56 -4.05
CA GLU A 254 -18.07 5.18 -2.99
C GLU A 254 -17.54 5.54 -1.60
N PHE A 255 -16.24 5.32 -1.36
CA PHE A 255 -15.59 5.66 -0.11
C PHE A 255 -15.50 7.18 0.10
N ILE A 256 -15.18 7.95 -0.96
CA ILE A 256 -15.19 9.42 -0.90
C ILE A 256 -16.59 9.93 -0.57
N GLU A 257 -17.62 9.38 -1.22
CA GLU A 257 -19.00 9.79 -0.98
C GLU A 257 -19.49 9.39 0.43
N PHE A 258 -19.12 8.19 0.90
CA PHE A 258 -19.34 7.76 2.27
C PHE A 258 -18.71 8.72 3.29
N CYS A 259 -17.49 9.19 3.02
CA CYS A 259 -16.79 10.16 3.86
C CYS A 259 -17.43 11.55 3.82
N ARG A 260 -17.89 12.03 2.65
CA ARG A 260 -18.51 13.35 2.48
C ARG A 260 -19.89 13.45 3.14
N SER A 261 -20.76 12.49 2.84
CA SER A 261 -22.17 12.48 3.28
C SER A 261 -22.32 12.48 4.81
N ARG A 262 -21.31 12.00 5.53
CA ARG A 262 -21.34 11.84 7.00
C ARG A 262 -20.67 13.00 7.78
N LYS A 263 -20.43 14.17 7.14
CA LYS A 263 -19.87 15.43 7.71
C LYS A 263 -18.99 15.18 8.94
N PRO A 264 -17.69 14.92 8.78
CA PRO A 264 -16.95 14.44 9.92
C PRO A 264 -16.53 15.63 10.80
N ALA A 265 -16.82 15.54 12.08
CA ALA A 265 -16.11 16.30 13.10
C ALA A 265 -14.58 16.00 13.09
N SER A 266 -14.15 15.02 12.29
CA SER A 266 -12.76 14.60 12.05
C SER A 266 -12.37 14.74 10.58
N ARG A 267 -11.47 15.67 10.24
CA ARG A 267 -10.84 15.67 8.90
C ARG A 267 -10.21 14.29 8.64
N PHE A 268 -10.57 13.65 7.54
CA PHE A 268 -9.81 12.52 6.98
C PHE A 268 -8.48 13.06 6.44
N TYR A 269 -7.37 12.40 6.75
CA TYR A 269 -6.05 12.97 6.50
C TYR A 269 -5.45 12.53 5.16
N PHE A 270 -5.71 11.29 4.72
CA PHE A 270 -5.18 10.78 3.47
C PHE A 270 -6.04 9.68 2.85
N PHE A 271 -5.87 9.49 1.55
CA PHE A 271 -6.38 8.33 0.82
C PHE A 271 -5.22 7.40 0.46
N SER A 272 -5.47 6.10 0.45
CA SER A 272 -4.48 5.10 0.09
C SER A 272 -5.05 4.03 -0.82
N SER A 273 -4.20 3.56 -1.74
CA SER A 273 -4.47 2.49 -2.70
C SER A 273 -3.15 1.88 -3.12
N ILE A 274 -3.19 0.63 -3.57
CA ILE A 274 -2.03 -0.13 -4.03
C ILE A 274 -2.11 -0.24 -5.55
N SER A 275 -0.97 -0.26 -6.25
CA SER A 275 -0.93 -0.42 -7.71
C SER A 275 0.19 -1.37 -8.13
N TYR A 276 -0.16 -2.36 -8.93
CA TYR A 276 0.76 -3.34 -9.51
C TYR A 276 0.64 -3.36 -11.03
N TYR A 277 1.76 -3.59 -11.70
CA TYR A 277 1.81 -3.99 -13.09
C TYR A 277 2.51 -5.34 -13.14
N LEU A 278 1.79 -6.40 -13.49
CA LEU A 278 2.36 -7.71 -13.75
C LEU A 278 2.49 -7.87 -15.27
N PRO A 279 3.71 -7.85 -15.84
CA PRO A 279 3.90 -8.32 -17.20
C PRO A 279 3.57 -9.81 -17.21
N SER A 280 2.57 -10.20 -18.01
CA SER A 280 2.21 -11.59 -18.26
C SER A 280 3.31 -12.35 -19.00
#